data_AF-A0A925WRX5-F1
#
_entry.id   AF-A0A925WRX5-F1
#
_cell.length_a   1.000
_cell.length_b   1.000
_cell.length_c   1.000
_cell.angle_alpha   90.00
_cell.angle_beta   90.00
_cell.angle_gamma   90.00
#
_symmetry.space_group_name_H-M   'P 1'
#
loop_
_entity.id
_entity.type
_entity.pdbx_description
1 polymer ?
#
loop_
_entity_poly.entity_id
_entity_poly.type
_entity_poly.pdbx_seq_one_letter_code
_entity_poly.pdbx_strand_id
1 'polypeptide(L)'
;MNLCQKARRIGFAGVGIAMGLAGPSFAARADAPKTRSAPAPPPALELKIKTSPYRPSVGASVTINATVSSVDTSASTTGGKRVVSGLFLVRDDLGGLFFEEPTEKDETFQSVLTLPSGGQWRVFGSVATEGDTEGPPPESIVGPVTLTVDGARPLRASLIPQMMPFVRTGSYSLSLGQPTRITTGDTQRLIFTLVDNQSQQVSDMDLWRGALAHLVLVDRDLKTLIHVTPDASDPRTGRTGTLVFPTRFPKSGIWRGWVLFYRGAQVVTLPLVLRVLGR
;
A
#
# COMPACT_ATOMS: atom_id res chain seq x y z
N MET A 1 16.09 25.56 37.38
CA MET A 1 16.68 24.46 38.17
C MET A 1 17.37 23.50 37.21
N ASN A 2 18.71 23.53 37.19
CA ASN A 2 19.72 22.46 37.11
C ASN A 2 19.26 21.08 36.59
N LEU A 3 20.04 20.27 35.86
CA LEU A 3 21.42 20.27 35.35
C LEU A 3 21.49 18.99 34.48
N CYS A 4 22.22 18.95 33.35
CA CYS A 4 23.34 18.01 33.16
C CYS A 4 23.99 18.17 31.77
N GLN A 5 25.14 18.84 31.76
CA GLN A 5 26.17 18.74 30.73
C GLN A 5 27.00 17.46 30.95
N LYS A 6 27.55 16.90 29.86
CA LYS A 6 28.98 16.56 29.85
C LYS A 6 29.52 16.43 28.43
N ALA A 7 30.37 17.38 28.08
CA ALA A 7 31.30 17.34 26.97
C ALA A 7 32.60 16.65 27.41
N ARG A 8 33.31 16.00 26.48
CA ARG A 8 34.78 15.86 26.53
C ARG A 8 35.37 15.97 25.12
N ARG A 9 36.13 17.05 24.92
CA ARG A 9 37.18 17.20 23.90
C ARG A 9 38.45 16.54 24.43
N ILE A 10 39.21 15.85 23.60
CA ILE A 10 40.68 15.84 23.62
C ILE A 10 41.16 15.68 22.17
N GLY A 11 42.01 16.60 21.72
CA GLY A 11 42.88 16.39 20.56
C GLY A 11 44.33 16.44 21.03
N PHE A 12 45.24 15.78 20.30
CA PHE A 12 46.62 16.22 20.10
C PHE A 12 47.26 15.41 18.95
N ALA A 13 48.07 16.11 18.16
CA ALA A 13 48.86 15.62 17.03
C ALA A 13 50.20 15.00 17.48
N GLY A 14 50.82 14.19 16.61
CA GLY A 14 52.22 13.75 16.80
C GLY A 14 52.68 12.70 15.79
N VAL A 15 53.67 13.08 14.99
CA VAL A 15 54.39 12.35 13.92
C VAL A 15 55.52 11.49 14.52
N GLY A 16 55.93 10.37 13.88
CA GLY A 16 57.27 9.79 14.11
C GLY A 16 57.49 8.29 13.82
N ILE A 17 57.88 7.98 12.58
CA ILE A 17 59.01 7.12 12.10
C ILE A 17 59.36 5.77 12.80
N ALA A 18 59.24 4.70 11.99
CA ALA A 18 60.05 3.47 11.83
C ALA A 18 61.05 2.96 12.89
N MET A 19 60.94 1.66 13.24
CA MET A 19 61.95 0.61 12.95
C MET A 19 61.42 -0.77 13.38
N GLY A 20 61.68 -1.80 12.56
CA GLY A 20 61.19 -3.17 12.78
C GLY A 20 61.96 -3.96 13.83
N LEU A 21 61.39 -5.11 14.21
CA LEU A 21 62.10 -6.37 14.50
C LEU A 21 61.06 -7.50 14.65
N ALA A 22 61.45 -8.70 14.21
CA ALA A 22 60.62 -9.88 13.99
C ALA A 22 60.09 -10.55 15.28
N GLY A 23 58.91 -11.17 15.17
CA GLY A 23 58.32 -12.08 16.17
C GLY A 23 57.45 -13.14 15.48
N PRO A 24 57.32 -14.35 16.06
CA PRO A 24 57.01 -15.57 15.32
C PRO A 24 55.53 -15.73 14.92
N SER A 25 55.34 -16.54 13.87
CA SER A 25 54.08 -16.92 13.26
C SER A 25 53.09 -17.55 14.27
N PHE A 26 52.01 -16.83 14.58
CA PHE A 26 50.79 -17.40 15.16
C PHE A 26 49.80 -17.67 14.03
N ALA A 27 49.62 -18.94 13.66
CA ALA A 27 48.52 -19.35 12.82
C ALA A 27 47.20 -19.24 13.62
N ALA A 28 46.56 -18.07 13.56
CA ALA A 28 45.18 -17.92 14.01
C ALA A 28 44.28 -18.66 13.02
N ARG A 29 43.69 -19.77 13.46
CA ARG A 29 42.60 -20.44 12.75
C ARG A 29 41.39 -19.52 12.84
N ALA A 30 41.19 -18.69 11.81
CA ALA A 30 39.98 -17.90 11.68
C ALA A 30 38.82 -18.87 11.39
N ASP A 31 37.96 -19.08 12.38
CA ASP A 31 36.65 -19.68 12.14
C ASP A 31 35.90 -18.78 11.16
N ALA A 32 35.58 -19.33 9.99
CA ALA A 32 34.76 -18.64 9.01
C ALA A 32 33.40 -18.28 9.66
N PRO A 33 32.91 -17.04 9.51
CA PRO A 33 31.59 -16.69 10.00
C PRO A 33 30.57 -17.59 9.31
N LYS A 34 29.83 -18.39 10.10
CA LYS A 34 28.67 -19.16 9.63
C LYS A 34 27.77 -18.20 8.85
N THR A 35 27.67 -18.41 7.55
CA THR A 35 26.74 -17.70 6.70
C THR A 35 25.34 -17.97 7.24
N ARG A 36 24.74 -16.98 7.90
CA ARG A 36 23.34 -17.03 8.28
C ARG A 36 22.57 -17.07 6.96
N SER A 37 22.07 -18.26 6.61
CA SER A 37 21.21 -18.46 5.44
C SER A 37 20.13 -17.39 5.47
N ALA A 38 19.94 -16.69 4.35
CA ALA A 38 18.86 -15.74 4.21
C ALA A 38 17.54 -16.40 4.66
N PRO A 39 16.69 -15.72 5.45
CA PRO A 39 15.42 -16.29 5.86
C PRO A 39 14.64 -16.73 4.62
N ALA A 40 14.00 -17.91 4.70
CA ALA A 40 13.20 -18.44 3.62
C ALA A 40 12.16 -17.39 3.18
N PRO A 41 11.88 -17.28 1.87
CA PRO A 41 10.84 -16.37 1.39
C PRO A 41 9.52 -16.69 2.13
N PRO A 42 8.73 -15.67 2.49
CA PRO A 42 7.45 -15.90 3.13
C PRO A 42 6.58 -16.78 2.22
N PRO A 43 5.75 -17.68 2.79
CA PRO A 43 4.90 -18.54 2.00
C PRO A 43 4.01 -17.72 1.08
N ALA A 44 3.81 -18.19 -0.15
CA ALA A 44 2.83 -17.60 -1.03
C ALA A 44 1.44 -17.72 -0.39
N LEU A 45 0.70 -16.62 -0.31
CA LEU A 45 -0.63 -16.57 0.27
C LEU A 45 -1.68 -16.61 -0.84
N GLU A 46 -2.74 -17.40 -0.64
CA GLU A 46 -3.88 -17.46 -1.54
C GLU A 46 -5.12 -16.86 -0.86
N LEU A 47 -5.80 -15.97 -1.59
CA LEU A 47 -7.11 -15.43 -1.21
C LEU A 47 -8.22 -16.30 -1.79
N LYS A 48 -9.19 -16.68 -0.95
CA LYS A 48 -10.43 -17.33 -1.37
C LYS A 48 -11.61 -16.49 -0.96
N ILE A 49 -12.59 -16.38 -1.86
CA ILE A 49 -13.81 -15.60 -1.64
C ILE A 49 -15.02 -16.52 -1.85
N LYS A 50 -15.98 -16.45 -0.92
CA LYS A 50 -17.33 -17.01 -1.08
C LYS A 50 -18.35 -15.89 -0.96
N THR A 51 -19.37 -15.93 -1.79
CA THR A 51 -20.44 -14.94 -1.80
C THR A 51 -21.79 -15.56 -1.48
N SER A 52 -22.64 -14.78 -0.81
CA SER A 52 -24.05 -15.09 -0.60
C SER A 52 -24.89 -13.87 -0.99
N PRO A 53 -25.75 -13.96 -2.03
CA PRO A 53 -25.88 -15.10 -2.94
C PRO A 53 -24.58 -15.37 -3.73
N TYR A 54 -24.39 -16.60 -4.21
CA TYR A 54 -23.20 -17.01 -4.97
C TYR A 54 -22.96 -16.10 -6.19
N ARG A 55 -24.06 -15.68 -6.84
CA ARG A 55 -24.03 -14.79 -7.99
C ARG A 55 -24.95 -13.59 -7.73
N PRO A 56 -24.42 -12.49 -7.16
CA PRO A 56 -25.23 -11.32 -6.85
C PRO A 56 -25.66 -10.57 -8.11
N SER A 57 -26.80 -9.88 -8.03
CA SER A 57 -27.26 -8.95 -9.06
C SER A 57 -26.98 -7.51 -8.65
N VAL A 58 -26.90 -6.61 -9.62
CA VAL A 58 -26.77 -5.16 -9.37
C VAL A 58 -27.84 -4.68 -8.39
N GLY A 59 -27.42 -3.86 -7.42
CA GLY A 59 -28.33 -3.28 -6.42
C GLY A 59 -28.78 -4.25 -5.32
N ALA A 60 -28.50 -5.55 -5.45
CA ALA A 60 -28.72 -6.51 -4.37
C ALA A 60 -27.56 -6.46 -3.38
N SER A 61 -27.87 -6.66 -2.10
CA SER A 61 -26.87 -6.87 -1.07
C SER A 61 -26.16 -8.21 -1.29
N VAL A 62 -24.83 -8.20 -1.20
CA VAL A 62 -24.00 -9.40 -1.23
C VAL A 62 -23.13 -9.47 0.01
N THR A 63 -23.17 -10.62 0.67
CA THR A 63 -22.22 -10.97 1.72
C THR A 63 -21.01 -11.64 1.10
N ILE A 64 -19.83 -11.09 1.35
CA ILE A 64 -18.53 -11.61 0.91
C ILE A 64 -17.81 -12.16 2.13
N ASN A 65 -17.46 -13.44 2.11
CA ASN A 65 -16.61 -14.07 3.12
C ASN A 65 -15.25 -14.38 2.49
N ALA A 66 -14.20 -13.75 3.02
CA ALA A 66 -12.83 -13.95 2.59
C ALA A 66 -12.08 -14.86 3.56
N THR A 67 -11.24 -15.75 3.01
CA THR A 67 -10.28 -16.54 3.77
C THR A 67 -8.93 -16.48 3.09
N VAL A 68 -7.87 -16.60 3.89
CA VAL A 68 -6.49 -16.62 3.40
C VAL A 68 -5.81 -17.88 3.90
N SER A 69 -5.14 -18.59 2.99
CA SER A 69 -4.38 -19.80 3.30
C SER A 69 -2.95 -19.71 2.75
N SER A 70 -2.01 -20.34 3.45
CA SER A 70 -0.66 -20.59 2.91
C SER A 70 -0.75 -21.60 1.76
N VAL A 71 -0.08 -21.32 0.65
CA VAL A 71 0.04 -22.24 -0.50
C VAL A 71 1.13 -23.29 -0.25
N ASP A 72 2.13 -22.96 0.57
CA ASP A 72 3.16 -23.91 1.01
C ASP A 72 2.81 -24.49 2.38
N THR A 73 2.44 -25.77 2.40
CA THR A 73 2.26 -26.56 3.63
C THR A 73 3.60 -26.98 4.27
N SER A 74 4.73 -26.76 3.60
CA SER A 74 6.08 -27.03 4.13
C SER A 74 6.74 -25.82 4.79
N ALA A 75 6.13 -24.63 4.68
CA ALA A 75 6.60 -23.44 5.38
C ALA A 75 6.18 -23.53 6.85
N SER A 76 7.18 -23.52 7.73
CA SER A 76 7.02 -23.54 9.18
C SER A 76 5.86 -22.68 9.67
N THR A 77 5.01 -23.22 10.55
CA THR A 77 3.86 -22.62 11.23
C THR A 77 4.21 -21.46 12.17
N THR A 78 5.40 -20.87 12.04
CA THR A 78 5.93 -19.81 12.91
C THR A 78 5.45 -18.42 12.51
N GLY A 79 4.39 -18.30 11.70
CA GLY A 79 3.77 -17.03 11.38
C GLY A 79 2.55 -16.82 12.27
N GLY A 80 2.48 -15.69 12.97
CA GLY A 80 1.30 -15.28 13.73
C GLY A 80 0.01 -15.31 12.90
N LYS A 81 -1.13 -15.19 13.57
CA LYS A 81 -2.46 -15.24 12.94
C LYS A 81 -2.53 -14.22 11.79
N ARG A 82 -2.96 -14.68 10.61
CA ARG A 82 -3.13 -13.83 9.42
C ARG A 82 -4.53 -13.25 9.42
N VAL A 83 -4.61 -11.94 9.22
CA VAL A 83 -5.88 -11.21 9.15
C VAL A 83 -6.03 -10.50 7.82
N VAL A 84 -7.23 -10.56 7.24
CA VAL A 84 -7.56 -9.73 6.08
C VAL A 84 -7.97 -8.35 6.60
N SER A 85 -7.06 -7.39 6.56
CA SER A 85 -7.31 -6.02 7.04
C SER A 85 -8.13 -5.19 6.05
N GLY A 86 -8.14 -5.57 4.77
CA GLY A 86 -8.88 -4.84 3.75
C GLY A 86 -9.26 -5.69 2.54
N LEU A 87 -10.38 -5.35 1.91
CA LEU A 87 -10.84 -5.90 0.64
C LEU A 87 -10.96 -4.77 -0.38
N PHE A 88 -10.30 -4.94 -1.53
CA PHE A 88 -10.40 -4.05 -2.67
C PHE A 88 -11.16 -4.75 -3.79
N LEU A 89 -12.31 -4.22 -4.18
CA LEU A 89 -13.07 -4.71 -5.32
C LEU A 89 -12.93 -3.73 -6.47
N VAL A 90 -12.21 -4.12 -7.51
CA VAL A 90 -11.96 -3.30 -8.68
C VAL A 90 -12.76 -3.84 -9.86
N ARG A 91 -13.50 -2.99 -10.58
CA ARG A 91 -14.15 -3.41 -11.82
C ARG A 91 -13.12 -3.87 -12.85
N ASP A 92 -13.43 -4.91 -13.61
CA ASP A 92 -12.58 -5.43 -14.70
C ASP A 92 -12.30 -4.40 -15.82
N ASP A 93 -13.12 -3.37 -15.87
CA ASP A 93 -12.99 -2.24 -16.77
C ASP A 93 -12.28 -1.01 -16.17
N LEU A 94 -11.76 -1.14 -14.94
CA LEU A 94 -11.01 -0.12 -14.19
C LEU A 94 -11.81 1.17 -13.89
N GLY A 95 -13.14 1.11 -14.01
CA GLY A 95 -14.05 2.23 -13.81
C GLY A 95 -14.44 2.50 -12.36
N GLY A 96 -14.27 1.54 -11.45
CA GLY A 96 -14.68 1.69 -10.06
C GLY A 96 -13.88 0.81 -9.09
N LEU A 97 -13.90 1.23 -7.84
CA LEU A 97 -13.23 0.62 -6.70
C LEU A 97 -14.18 0.66 -5.50
N PHE A 98 -14.28 -0.44 -4.75
CA PHE A 98 -14.69 -0.44 -3.35
C PHE A 98 -13.49 -0.78 -2.48
N PHE A 99 -13.42 -0.14 -1.30
CA PHE A 99 -12.43 -0.43 -0.28
C PHE A 99 -13.14 -0.61 1.07
N GLU A 100 -13.17 -1.88 1.51
CA GLU A 100 -13.85 -2.30 2.73
C GLU A 100 -12.85 -2.87 3.74
N GLU A 101 -13.05 -2.60 5.03
CA GLU A 101 -12.43 -3.39 6.11
C GLU A 101 -13.45 -4.46 6.51
N PRO A 102 -13.17 -5.75 6.23
CA PRO A 102 -14.06 -6.81 6.64
C PRO A 102 -14.04 -7.01 8.15
N THR A 103 -15.15 -7.50 8.70
CA THR A 103 -15.24 -7.90 10.11
C THR A 103 -14.93 -9.39 10.22
N GLU A 104 -14.08 -9.78 11.17
CA GLU A 104 -13.83 -11.19 11.46
C GLU A 104 -15.06 -11.86 12.06
N LYS A 105 -15.52 -12.97 11.45
CA LYS A 105 -16.66 -13.77 11.90
C LYS A 105 -16.47 -15.22 11.47
N ASP A 106 -16.57 -16.14 12.42
CA ASP A 106 -16.49 -17.59 12.19
C ASP A 106 -15.24 -17.99 11.36
N GLU A 107 -14.07 -17.47 11.73
CA GLU A 107 -12.77 -17.68 11.04
C GLU A 107 -12.71 -17.15 9.58
N THR A 108 -13.71 -16.37 9.17
CA THR A 108 -13.76 -15.68 7.89
C THR A 108 -13.78 -14.17 8.07
N PHE A 109 -13.40 -13.43 7.04
CA PHE A 109 -13.46 -11.97 7.01
C PHE A 109 -14.66 -11.54 6.16
N GLN A 110 -15.69 -11.02 6.81
CA GLN A 110 -16.98 -10.73 6.22
C GLN A 110 -17.16 -9.25 5.87
N SER A 111 -17.61 -8.97 4.64
CA SER A 111 -18.10 -7.66 4.21
C SER A 111 -19.48 -7.79 3.58
N VAL A 112 -20.36 -6.83 3.84
CA VAL A 112 -21.69 -6.74 3.21
C VAL A 112 -21.72 -5.47 2.40
N LEU A 113 -22.00 -5.59 1.10
CA LEU A 113 -21.96 -4.46 0.17
C LEU A 113 -23.04 -4.59 -0.91
N THR A 114 -23.32 -3.48 -1.58
CA THR A 114 -24.20 -3.41 -2.74
C THR A 114 -23.40 -2.95 -3.94
N LEU A 115 -23.33 -3.77 -4.99
CA LEU A 115 -22.55 -3.46 -6.19
C LEU A 115 -23.40 -2.69 -7.21
N PRO A 116 -22.93 -1.53 -7.70
CA PRO A 116 -23.74 -0.62 -8.53
C PRO A 116 -23.76 -1.03 -10.00
N SER A 117 -22.96 -2.02 -10.40
CA SER A 117 -22.81 -2.41 -11.80
C SER A 117 -22.49 -3.88 -11.97
N GLY A 118 -23.04 -4.47 -13.03
CA GLY A 118 -22.80 -5.84 -13.43
C GLY A 118 -21.44 -5.97 -14.10
N GLY A 119 -21.01 -7.22 -14.33
CA GLY A 119 -19.72 -7.54 -14.92
C GLY A 119 -18.79 -8.25 -13.96
N GLN A 120 -17.51 -8.34 -14.32
CA GLN A 120 -16.52 -8.96 -13.44
C GLN A 120 -15.87 -7.91 -12.54
N TRP A 121 -15.66 -8.31 -11.30
CA TRP A 121 -14.92 -7.56 -10.30
C TRP A 121 -13.72 -8.39 -9.88
N ARG A 122 -12.56 -7.75 -9.76
CA ARG A 122 -11.32 -8.33 -9.28
C ARG A 122 -11.18 -7.97 -7.81
N VAL A 123 -11.21 -8.98 -6.94
CA VAL A 123 -11.11 -8.84 -5.49
C VAL A 123 -9.67 -9.09 -5.07
N PHE A 124 -9.09 -8.11 -4.39
CA PHE A 124 -7.79 -8.21 -3.74
C PHE A 124 -7.97 -8.12 -2.22
N GLY A 125 -7.12 -8.81 -1.47
CA GLY A 125 -7.10 -8.74 -0.01
C GLY A 125 -5.81 -8.10 0.46
N SER A 126 -5.89 -7.17 1.42
CA SER A 126 -4.75 -6.79 2.24
C SER A 126 -4.63 -7.76 3.40
N VAL A 127 -3.45 -8.34 3.60
CA VAL A 127 -3.18 -9.32 4.65
C VAL A 127 -2.10 -8.80 5.57
N ALA A 128 -2.46 -8.71 6.85
CA ALA A 128 -1.56 -8.42 7.95
C ALA A 128 -1.27 -9.69 8.76
N THR A 129 -0.15 -9.68 9.47
CA THR A 129 0.16 -10.69 10.50
C THR A 129 -0.08 -10.05 11.85
N GLU A 130 -0.94 -10.64 12.68
CA GLU A 130 -1.02 -10.29 14.08
C GLU A 130 0.31 -10.65 14.77
N GLY A 131 0.87 -9.71 15.53
CA GLY A 131 1.82 -10.03 16.60
C GLY A 131 3.26 -9.53 16.51
N ASP A 132 3.73 -8.85 15.46
CA ASP A 132 5.20 -8.61 15.32
C ASP A 132 5.67 -7.21 14.87
N THR A 133 4.91 -6.12 15.08
CA THR A 133 5.50 -4.76 14.95
C THR A 133 4.85 -3.70 15.83
N GLU A 134 5.69 -2.85 16.43
CA GLU A 134 5.33 -1.50 16.85
C GLU A 134 5.17 -0.66 15.56
N GLY A 135 3.92 -0.46 15.12
CA GLY A 135 3.57 0.17 13.84
C GLY A 135 2.69 -0.72 12.96
N PRO A 136 2.04 -0.18 11.91
CA PRO A 136 1.18 -0.97 11.04
C PRO A 136 2.01 -2.09 10.38
N PRO A 137 1.56 -3.35 10.47
CA PRO A 137 2.29 -4.49 9.91
C PRO A 137 2.51 -4.30 8.40
N PRO A 138 3.59 -4.86 7.82
CA PRO A 138 3.78 -4.83 6.37
C PRO A 138 2.63 -5.58 5.70
N GLU A 139 1.70 -4.82 5.13
CA GLU A 139 0.54 -5.36 4.45
C GLU A 139 0.95 -6.02 3.13
N SER A 140 0.52 -7.27 2.95
CA SER A 140 0.71 -8.01 1.70
C SER A 140 -0.58 -8.05 0.93
N ILE A 141 -0.54 -7.65 -0.34
CA ILE A 141 -1.70 -7.73 -1.23
C ILE A 141 -1.75 -9.12 -1.88
N VAL A 142 -2.88 -9.81 -1.74
CA VAL A 142 -3.15 -11.14 -2.29
C VAL A 142 -4.33 -11.12 -3.27
N GLY A 143 -4.39 -12.12 -4.14
CA GLY A 143 -5.36 -12.22 -5.22
C GLY A 143 -4.75 -11.88 -6.59
N PRO A 144 -5.57 -11.57 -7.62
CA PRO A 144 -6.99 -11.24 -7.53
C PRO A 144 -7.91 -12.45 -7.76
N VAL A 145 -9.05 -12.46 -7.06
CA VAL A 145 -10.16 -13.43 -7.27
C VAL A 145 -11.24 -12.78 -8.12
N THR A 146 -11.86 -13.53 -9.05
CA THR A 146 -12.96 -13.00 -9.87
C THR A 146 -14.29 -13.16 -9.13
N LEU A 147 -15.03 -12.06 -8.98
CA LEU A 147 -16.44 -12.03 -8.60
C LEU A 147 -17.26 -11.62 -9.82
N THR A 148 -18.31 -12.37 -10.16
CA THR A 148 -19.23 -12.01 -11.24
C THR A 148 -20.53 -11.46 -10.68
N VAL A 149 -20.96 -10.30 -11.18
CA VAL A 149 -22.22 -9.63 -10.80
C VAL A 149 -23.13 -9.58 -12.02
N ASP A 150 -24.38 -10.02 -11.84
CA ASP A 150 -25.38 -9.97 -12.90
C ASP A 150 -25.99 -8.59 -13.05
N GLY A 151 -26.16 -8.16 -14.31
CA GLY A 151 -26.75 -6.87 -14.66
C GLY A 151 -25.97 -6.14 -15.74
N ALA A 152 -26.37 -4.89 -15.98
CA ALA A 152 -25.77 -4.05 -17.00
C ALA A 152 -24.29 -3.74 -16.68
N ARG A 153 -23.45 -3.88 -17.69
CA ARG A 153 -22.02 -3.57 -17.63
C ARG A 153 -21.78 -2.16 -18.15
N PRO A 154 -21.19 -1.25 -17.37
CA PRO A 154 -20.89 0.07 -17.87
C PRO A 154 -19.65 0.05 -18.77
N LEU A 155 -19.38 1.17 -19.44
CA LEU A 155 -18.26 1.29 -20.35
C LEU A 155 -16.92 1.35 -19.60
N ARG A 156 -15.87 0.91 -20.29
CA ARG A 156 -14.50 0.94 -19.79
C ARG A 156 -14.02 2.36 -19.55
N ALA A 157 -13.32 2.57 -18.43
CA ALA A 157 -12.73 3.86 -18.14
C ALA A 157 -11.59 4.18 -19.12
N SER A 158 -11.46 5.46 -19.46
CA SER A 158 -10.31 5.95 -20.22
C SER A 158 -9.04 5.81 -19.37
N LEU A 159 -8.00 5.23 -19.96
CA LEU A 159 -6.69 5.02 -19.33
C LEU A 159 -5.61 5.88 -19.99
N ILE A 160 -5.96 7.08 -20.42
CA ILE A 160 -5.01 8.04 -21.00
C ILE A 160 -4.25 8.71 -19.85
N PRO A 161 -2.96 8.40 -19.63
CA PRO A 161 -2.19 9.07 -18.60
C PRO A 161 -1.94 10.52 -19.01
N GLN A 162 -2.06 11.43 -18.06
CA GLN A 162 -1.63 12.81 -18.24
C GLN A 162 -0.15 12.94 -17.84
N MET A 163 0.58 13.84 -18.50
CA MET A 163 1.98 14.13 -18.15
C MET A 163 2.09 14.68 -16.73
N MET A 164 1.13 15.53 -16.34
CA MET A 164 0.93 15.98 -14.96
C MET A 164 -0.49 15.58 -14.56
N PRO A 165 -0.68 14.48 -13.81
CA PRO A 165 -1.99 14.03 -13.38
C PRO A 165 -2.76 15.13 -12.64
N PHE A 166 -3.87 15.55 -13.24
CA PHE A 166 -4.85 16.44 -12.65
C PHE A 166 -6.24 15.83 -12.81
N VAL A 167 -6.98 15.75 -11.70
CA VAL A 167 -8.37 15.33 -11.69
C VAL A 167 -9.23 16.33 -10.95
N ARG A 168 -10.43 16.56 -11.46
CA ARG A 168 -11.51 17.23 -10.74
C ARG A 168 -12.71 16.29 -10.67
N THR A 169 -13.27 16.09 -9.49
CA THR A 169 -14.45 15.25 -9.29
C THR A 169 -15.28 15.84 -8.16
N GLY A 170 -16.56 16.08 -8.44
CA GLY A 170 -17.43 16.85 -7.55
C GLY A 170 -16.80 18.21 -7.20
N SER A 171 -16.69 18.49 -5.91
CA SER A 171 -16.16 19.76 -5.38
C SER A 171 -14.65 19.74 -5.12
N TYR A 172 -13.91 18.74 -5.61
CA TYR A 172 -12.50 18.57 -5.28
C TYR A 172 -11.64 18.47 -6.53
N SER A 173 -10.39 18.94 -6.41
CA SER A 173 -9.36 18.71 -7.41
C SER A 173 -8.05 18.25 -6.77
N LEU A 174 -7.38 17.34 -7.47
CA LEU A 174 -6.15 16.70 -7.05
C LEU A 174 -5.12 16.80 -8.17
N SER A 175 -3.94 17.29 -7.86
CA SER A 175 -2.80 17.36 -8.79
C SER A 175 -1.61 16.62 -8.22
N LEU A 176 -0.95 15.78 -9.03
CA LEU A 176 0.36 15.23 -8.70
C LEU A 176 1.44 16.28 -8.99
N GLY A 177 2.03 16.85 -7.95
CA GLY A 177 3.09 17.85 -8.06
C GLY A 177 4.48 17.23 -8.25
N GLN A 178 4.75 16.08 -7.63
CA GLN A 178 6.02 15.35 -7.73
C GLN A 178 5.82 13.83 -7.55
N PRO A 179 6.68 12.98 -8.13
CA PRO A 179 7.71 13.33 -9.11
C PRO A 179 7.09 13.61 -10.48
N THR A 180 7.80 14.32 -11.35
CA THR A 180 7.38 14.53 -12.75
C THR A 180 7.55 13.28 -13.62
N ARG A 181 8.41 12.34 -13.19
CA ARG A 181 8.63 11.05 -13.83
C ARG A 181 8.57 9.95 -12.78
N ILE A 182 7.67 8.99 -12.97
CA ILE A 182 7.52 7.84 -12.07
C ILE A 182 8.24 6.64 -12.67
N THR A 183 9.14 6.01 -11.92
CA THR A 183 9.91 4.84 -12.35
C THR A 183 9.70 3.63 -11.43
N THR A 184 9.96 2.44 -11.95
CA THR A 184 10.07 1.22 -11.13
C THR A 184 11.33 1.21 -10.26
N GLY A 185 11.38 0.29 -9.30
CA GLY A 185 12.58 0.02 -8.51
C GLY A 185 12.54 0.69 -7.14
N ASP A 186 12.93 1.96 -7.05
CA ASP A 186 12.98 2.70 -5.78
C ASP A 186 11.61 3.24 -5.39
N THR A 187 11.42 3.42 -4.08
CA THR A 187 10.26 4.11 -3.51
C THR A 187 10.19 5.55 -4.04
N GLN A 188 9.10 5.87 -4.72
CA GLN A 188 8.77 7.20 -5.22
C GLN A 188 7.87 7.92 -4.22
N ARG A 189 8.20 9.15 -3.82
CA ARG A 189 7.29 9.98 -3.01
C ARG A 189 6.30 10.69 -3.93
N LEU A 190 5.08 10.16 -4.03
CA LEU A 190 4.02 10.81 -4.81
C LEU A 190 3.41 11.93 -3.96
N ILE A 191 3.67 13.19 -4.33
CA ILE A 191 3.21 14.37 -3.61
C ILE A 191 2.03 14.95 -4.36
N PHE A 192 0.85 14.83 -3.76
CA PHE A 192 -0.38 15.41 -4.28
C PHE A 192 -0.76 16.69 -3.55
N THR A 193 -1.38 17.60 -4.29
CA THR A 193 -2.09 18.76 -3.73
C THR A 193 -3.57 18.56 -3.96
N LEU A 194 -4.34 18.68 -2.88
CA LEU A 194 -5.78 18.55 -2.80
C LEU A 194 -6.38 19.90 -2.43
N VAL A 195 -7.25 20.42 -3.30
CA VAL A 195 -8.00 21.65 -3.07
C VAL A 195 -9.47 21.45 -3.35
N ASP A 196 -10.32 22.26 -2.73
CA ASP A 196 -11.75 22.29 -3.03
C ASP A 196 -12.07 23.15 -4.27
N ASN A 197 -13.37 23.33 -4.55
CA ASN A 197 -13.86 24.10 -5.69
C ASN A 197 -13.63 25.61 -5.57
N GLN A 198 -13.28 26.09 -4.37
CA GLN A 198 -12.91 27.47 -4.08
C GLN A 198 -11.38 27.66 -4.09
N SER A 199 -10.65 26.63 -4.54
CA SER A 199 -9.18 26.58 -4.54
C SER A 199 -8.56 26.71 -3.15
N GLN A 200 -9.33 26.38 -2.10
CA GLN A 200 -8.83 26.31 -0.73
C GLN A 200 -8.18 24.94 -0.50
N GLN A 201 -7.09 24.93 0.27
CA GLN A 201 -6.43 23.70 0.68
C GLN A 201 -7.35 22.86 1.56
N VAL A 202 -7.46 21.56 1.25
CA VAL A 202 -8.23 20.64 2.09
C VAL A 202 -7.34 20.09 3.20
N SER A 203 -7.51 20.61 4.42
CA SER A 203 -6.71 20.23 5.60
C SER A 203 -7.53 19.72 6.78
N ASP A 204 -8.83 19.59 6.60
CA ASP A 204 -9.85 19.20 7.57
C ASP A 204 -10.42 17.81 7.26
N MET A 205 -9.55 16.86 6.86
CA MET A 205 -9.93 15.47 6.62
C MET A 205 -10.02 14.70 7.94
N ASP A 206 -11.03 13.85 8.07
CA ASP A 206 -11.13 12.94 9.21
C ASP A 206 -10.28 11.68 8.98
N LEU A 207 -9.85 11.03 10.07
CA LEU A 207 -9.29 9.69 9.98
C LEU A 207 -10.38 8.72 9.54
N TRP A 208 -10.13 8.01 8.45
CA TRP A 208 -10.97 6.95 7.95
C TRP A 208 -10.10 5.71 7.75
N ARG A 209 -10.51 4.58 8.32
CA ARG A 209 -9.76 3.31 8.22
C ARG A 209 -8.29 3.46 8.63
N GLY A 210 -8.06 4.23 9.70
CA GLY A 210 -6.75 4.47 10.29
C GLY A 210 -5.85 5.50 9.60
N ALA A 211 -6.30 6.18 8.52
CA ALA A 211 -5.48 7.18 7.83
C ALA A 211 -6.31 8.39 7.35
N LEU A 212 -5.62 9.50 7.03
CA LEU A 212 -6.26 10.71 6.47
C LEU A 212 -6.71 10.52 5.01
N ALA A 213 -6.04 9.62 4.30
CA ALA A 213 -6.37 9.25 2.94
C ALA A 213 -5.80 7.87 2.62
N HIS A 214 -6.19 7.32 1.47
CA HIS A 214 -5.61 6.11 0.88
C HIS A 214 -5.36 6.34 -0.59
N LEU A 215 -4.24 5.82 -1.10
CA LEU A 215 -3.98 5.69 -2.51
C LEU A 215 -4.04 4.21 -2.86
N VAL A 216 -4.99 3.86 -3.72
CA VAL A 216 -5.10 2.53 -4.31
C VAL A 216 -4.74 2.63 -5.77
N LEU A 217 -3.75 1.85 -6.20
CA LEU A 217 -3.26 1.78 -7.57
C LEU A 217 -3.35 0.35 -8.07
N VAL A 218 -3.88 0.14 -9.26
CA VAL A 218 -3.95 -1.16 -9.91
C VAL A 218 -3.41 -1.06 -11.32
N ASP A 219 -2.65 -2.06 -11.74
CA ASP A 219 -2.13 -2.07 -13.10
C ASP A 219 -3.24 -2.33 -14.13
N ARG A 220 -2.97 -1.98 -15.40
CA ARG A 220 -3.92 -2.14 -16.51
C ARG A 220 -4.52 -3.54 -16.65
N ASP A 221 -3.78 -4.58 -16.27
CA ASP A 221 -4.20 -5.98 -16.44
C ASP A 221 -4.89 -6.54 -15.20
N LEU A 222 -5.08 -5.72 -14.14
CA LEU A 222 -5.70 -6.09 -12.87
C LEU A 222 -5.03 -7.31 -12.22
N LYS A 223 -3.70 -7.35 -12.22
CA LYS A 223 -2.89 -8.42 -11.63
C LYS A 223 -2.13 -7.96 -10.39
N THR A 224 -1.92 -6.67 -10.23
CA THR A 224 -1.09 -6.07 -9.20
C THR A 224 -1.80 -4.85 -8.66
N LEU A 225 -2.03 -4.84 -7.35
CA LEU A 225 -2.58 -3.71 -6.62
C LEU A 225 -1.57 -3.23 -5.59
N ILE A 226 -1.46 -1.91 -5.46
CA ILE A 226 -0.70 -1.21 -4.44
C ILE A 226 -1.72 -0.43 -3.62
N HIS A 227 -1.65 -0.58 -2.30
CA HIS A 227 -2.38 0.24 -1.35
C HIS A 227 -1.35 0.92 -0.44
N VAL A 228 -1.50 2.22 -0.27
CA VAL A 228 -0.58 3.02 0.53
C VAL A 228 -1.34 4.17 1.18
N THR A 229 -1.02 4.45 2.43
CA THR A 229 -1.52 5.62 3.17
C THR A 229 -0.49 6.75 3.12
N PRO A 230 -0.89 8.01 3.34
CA PRO A 230 0.05 9.10 3.41
C PRO A 230 1.10 8.91 4.51
N ASP A 231 2.32 9.36 4.25
CA ASP A 231 3.40 9.44 5.22
C ASP A 231 3.01 10.41 6.35
N ALA A 232 2.59 9.83 7.49
CA ALA A 232 2.16 10.57 8.68
C ALA A 232 3.31 11.33 9.35
N SER A 233 4.57 11.00 9.04
CA SER A 233 5.74 11.71 9.55
C SER A 233 6.09 12.96 8.72
N ASP A 234 5.54 13.09 7.50
CA ASP A 234 5.73 14.29 6.69
C ASP A 234 4.86 15.44 7.24
N PRO A 235 5.46 16.57 7.67
CA PRO A 235 4.73 17.65 8.33
C PRO A 235 3.71 18.36 7.44
N ARG A 236 3.75 18.14 6.11
CA ARG A 236 2.80 18.71 5.15
C ARG A 236 1.52 17.87 5.04
N THR A 237 1.63 16.56 5.28
CA THR A 237 0.54 15.60 5.09
C THR A 237 -0.69 16.01 5.90
N GLY A 238 -1.79 16.26 5.19
CA GLY A 238 -3.09 16.58 5.79
C GLY A 238 -3.22 17.97 6.39
N ARG A 239 -2.15 18.78 6.45
CA ARG A 239 -2.17 20.13 7.06
C ARG A 239 -2.25 21.25 6.04
N THR A 240 -1.67 21.07 4.87
CA THR A 240 -1.55 22.10 3.82
C THR A 240 -2.23 21.69 2.51
N GLY A 241 -3.25 20.83 2.58
CA GLY A 241 -3.81 20.19 1.39
C GLY A 241 -2.83 19.24 0.68
N THR A 242 -1.69 18.93 1.30
CA THR A 242 -0.68 18.05 0.71
C THR A 242 -0.88 16.62 1.22
N LEU A 243 -0.76 15.64 0.33
CA LEU A 243 -0.73 14.22 0.66
C LEU A 243 0.52 13.59 0.05
N VAL A 244 1.36 12.96 0.88
CA VAL A 244 2.61 12.35 0.42
C VAL A 244 2.52 10.84 0.54
N PHE A 245 2.50 10.12 -0.59
CA PHE A 245 2.42 8.66 -0.61
C PHE A 245 3.75 8.02 -1.02
N PRO A 246 4.50 7.39 -0.09
CA PRO A 246 5.72 6.65 -0.42
C PRO A 246 5.38 5.34 -1.14
N THR A 247 5.53 5.33 -2.46
CA THR A 247 4.99 4.27 -3.33
C THR A 247 6.10 3.55 -4.08
N ARG A 248 6.16 2.22 -3.99
CA ARG A 248 7.10 1.40 -4.78
C ARG A 248 6.36 0.69 -5.90
N PHE A 249 6.78 0.91 -7.15
CA PHE A 249 6.18 0.27 -8.31
C PHE A 249 6.98 -0.98 -8.72
N PRO A 250 6.37 -2.18 -8.70
CA PRO A 250 7.07 -3.42 -9.05
C PRO A 250 7.25 -3.59 -10.56
N LYS A 251 6.44 -2.90 -11.38
CA LYS A 251 6.49 -2.97 -12.84
C LYS A 251 6.10 -1.67 -13.51
N SER A 252 6.63 -1.47 -14.71
CA SER A 252 6.31 -0.34 -15.57
C SER A 252 4.95 -0.56 -16.26
N GLY A 253 4.38 0.51 -16.81
CA GLY A 253 3.11 0.45 -17.53
C GLY A 253 2.11 1.51 -17.06
N ILE A 254 0.85 1.29 -17.42
CA ILE A 254 -0.25 2.16 -17.03
C ILE A 254 -0.92 1.61 -15.77
N TRP A 255 -1.13 2.50 -14.81
CA TRP A 255 -1.77 2.23 -13.55
C TRP A 255 -3.01 3.10 -13.43
N ARG A 256 -4.15 2.47 -13.11
CA ARG A 256 -5.34 3.16 -12.66
C ARG A 256 -5.20 3.42 -11.16
N GLY A 257 -5.54 4.61 -10.70
CA GLY A 257 -5.49 4.95 -9.29
C GLY A 257 -6.75 5.62 -8.78
N TRP A 258 -6.90 5.60 -7.46
CA TRP A 258 -7.88 6.37 -6.72
C TRP A 258 -7.24 6.89 -5.43
N VAL A 259 -7.39 8.19 -5.18
CA VAL A 259 -7.17 8.77 -3.85
C VAL A 259 -8.52 8.83 -3.14
N LEU A 260 -8.62 8.19 -1.98
CA LEU A 260 -9.82 8.15 -1.15
C LEU A 260 -9.57 8.89 0.15
N PHE A 261 -10.48 9.75 0.58
CA PHE A 261 -10.43 10.43 1.89
C PHE A 261 -11.84 10.67 2.40
N TYR A 262 -12.00 10.76 3.72
CA TYR A 262 -13.29 11.06 4.33
C TYR A 262 -13.37 12.53 4.75
N ARG A 263 -14.44 13.19 4.33
CA ARG A 263 -14.70 14.59 4.68
C ARG A 263 -16.18 14.89 4.52
N GLY A 264 -16.77 15.55 5.51
CA GLY A 264 -18.17 15.97 5.44
C GLY A 264 -19.13 14.78 5.37
N ALA A 265 -18.92 13.79 6.23
CA ALA A 265 -19.75 12.59 6.36
C ALA A 265 -19.78 11.64 5.13
N GLN A 266 -18.81 11.74 4.23
CA GLN A 266 -18.72 10.88 3.04
C GLN A 266 -17.28 10.58 2.66
N VAL A 267 -17.10 9.43 2.00
CA VAL A 267 -15.85 9.07 1.33
C VAL A 267 -15.81 9.73 -0.04
N VAL A 268 -14.83 10.58 -0.27
CA VAL A 268 -14.54 11.18 -1.57
C VAL A 268 -13.52 10.29 -2.30
N THR A 269 -13.80 9.97 -3.56
CA THR A 269 -12.93 9.15 -4.40
C THR A 269 -12.48 9.94 -5.63
N LEU A 270 -11.19 10.19 -5.75
CA LEU A 270 -10.58 10.94 -6.85
C LEU A 270 -9.80 10.01 -7.79
N PRO A 271 -10.34 9.73 -8.99
CA PRO A 271 -9.70 8.82 -9.93
C PRO A 271 -8.50 9.46 -10.64
N LEU A 272 -7.44 8.71 -10.86
CA LEU A 272 -6.27 9.14 -11.64
C LEU A 272 -5.70 8.03 -12.51
N VAL A 273 -4.81 8.38 -13.42
CA VAL A 273 -4.07 7.43 -14.26
C VAL A 273 -2.59 7.84 -14.24
N LEU A 274 -1.73 6.90 -13.89
CA LEU A 274 -0.29 7.09 -13.84
C LEU A 274 0.40 6.28 -14.94
N ARG A 275 1.46 6.86 -15.52
CA ARG A 275 2.41 6.13 -16.36
C ARG A 275 3.68 5.91 -15.56
N VAL A 276 4.05 4.64 -15.39
CA VAL A 276 5.27 4.22 -14.71
C VAL A 276 6.24 3.71 -15.76
N LEU A 277 7.48 4.17 -15.70
CA LEU A 277 8.52 3.84 -16.66
C LEU A 277 9.45 2.77 -16.07
N GLY A 278 10.00 1.93 -16.96
CA GLY A 278 11.08 1.03 -16.58
C GLY A 278 12.32 1.84 -16.21
N ARG A 279 13.13 1.28 -15.31
CA ARG A 279 14.50 1.74 -15.11
C ARG A 279 15.40 1.25 -16.22
#